data_AF-E9D9B9-F1
#
_entry.id   AF-E9D9B9-F1
#
_cell.length_a   1.000
_cell.length_b   1.000
_cell.length_c   1.000
_cell.angle_alpha   90.00
_cell.angle_beta   90.00
_cell.angle_gamma   90.00
#
_symmetry.space_group_name_H-M   'P 1'
#
loop_
_entity.id
_entity.type
_entity.pdbx_description
1 polymer ?
#
loop_
_entity_poly.entity_id
_entity_poly.type
_entity_poly.pdbx_seq_one_letter_code
_entity_poly.pdbx_strand_id
1 'polypeptide(L)'
;MAFGIPDPEGLCQVVEKDFERQEFFEDEGCFSLGDLWPGGLTVDINIGVIDWEFAALGRGANGDMAQLLAHLHLYLIAWKFSTGQKARVPAGIERLMETLCLGYYHYNSRKTSLDYGKEELDNVDHPGRGDSREIPVWQQVFRSALILHGREMINNAVETDWGVFYEDGSKEGEKRLVQRMIGTGVRCIQLAGASINGFIQKEHFEDVCRSREAAVISALFLKRDRLFTKDDGA
;
A
#
# COMPACT_ATOMS: atom_id res chain seq x y z
N MET A 1 11.12 8.05 22.36
CA MET A 1 10.55 7.47 21.13
C MET A 1 10.64 8.50 20.02
N ALA A 2 11.36 8.22 18.93
CA ALA A 2 11.79 9.23 17.96
C ALA A 2 10.68 9.84 17.08
N PHE A 3 9.51 9.19 16.97
CA PHE A 3 8.42 9.61 16.06
C PHE A 3 7.03 9.68 16.71
N GLY A 4 6.91 9.54 18.04
CA GLY A 4 5.62 9.60 18.74
C GLY A 4 4.62 8.49 18.34
N ILE A 5 5.12 7.38 17.80
CA ILE A 5 4.31 6.23 17.35
C ILE A 5 3.70 5.52 18.58
N PRO A 6 2.37 5.40 18.68
CA PRO A 6 1.74 4.57 19.70
C PRO A 6 2.01 3.08 19.43
N ASP A 7 2.41 2.35 20.46
CA ASP A 7 2.64 0.89 20.43
C ASP A 7 3.55 0.40 19.27
N PRO A 8 4.81 0.86 19.20
CA PRO A 8 5.73 0.45 18.13
C PRO A 8 6.05 -1.04 18.17
N GLU A 9 6.06 -1.65 19.36
CA GLU A 9 6.33 -3.07 19.57
C GLU A 9 5.20 -3.94 19.01
N GLY A 10 3.94 -3.59 19.28
CA GLY A 10 2.78 -4.27 18.70
C GLY A 10 2.74 -4.17 17.18
N LEU A 11 3.09 -3.01 16.61
CA LEU A 11 3.18 -2.85 15.15
C LEU A 11 4.30 -3.71 14.54
N CYS A 12 5.47 -3.79 15.19
CA CYS A 12 6.57 -4.66 14.76
C CYS A 12 6.13 -6.13 14.74
N GLN A 13 5.45 -6.58 15.79
CA GLN A 13 4.92 -7.95 15.86
C GLN A 13 3.91 -8.26 14.74
N VAL A 14 3.10 -7.28 14.32
CA VAL A 14 2.19 -7.45 13.17
C VAL A 14 2.97 -7.67 11.88
N VAL A 15 4.03 -6.90 11.66
CA VAL A 15 4.91 -7.04 10.49
C VAL A 15 5.64 -8.37 10.52
N GLU A 16 6.26 -8.73 11.64
CA GLU A 16 7.01 -9.98 11.82
C GLU A 16 6.11 -11.20 11.58
N LYS A 17 4.90 -11.22 12.16
CA LYS A 17 3.96 -12.34 11.95
C LYS A 17 3.53 -12.50 10.50
N ASP A 18 3.33 -11.39 9.77
CA ASP A 18 3.01 -11.47 8.34
C ASP A 18 4.22 -11.90 7.50
N PHE A 19 5.42 -11.47 7.88
CA PHE A 19 6.68 -11.83 7.21
C PHE A 19 7.03 -13.32 7.41
N GLU A 20 6.94 -13.82 8.64
CA GLU A 20 7.33 -15.19 9.02
C GLU A 20 6.30 -16.25 8.62
N ARG A 21 5.11 -15.85 8.17
CA ARG A 21 4.05 -16.76 7.72
C ARG A 21 4.58 -17.71 6.64
N GLN A 22 4.54 -19.01 6.95
CA GLN A 22 4.95 -20.11 6.06
C GLN A 22 3.87 -20.48 5.04
N GLU A 23 2.60 -20.24 5.38
CA GLU A 23 1.47 -20.54 4.52
C GLU A 23 1.24 -19.40 3.52
N PHE A 24 1.09 -19.76 2.24
CA PHE A 24 0.57 -18.85 1.23
C PHE A 24 -0.94 -18.97 1.18
N PHE A 25 -1.63 -17.85 1.02
CA PHE A 25 -3.04 -17.92 0.66
C PHE A 25 -3.22 -18.48 -0.75
N GLU A 26 -4.37 -19.09 -1.04
CA GLU A 26 -4.64 -19.85 -2.28
C GLU A 26 -4.33 -19.06 -3.58
N ASP A 27 -4.45 -17.72 -3.54
CA ASP A 27 -4.18 -16.81 -4.66
C ASP A 27 -2.89 -15.96 -4.49
N GLU A 28 -2.09 -16.22 -3.46
CA GLU A 28 -0.88 -15.47 -3.14
C GLU A 28 0.39 -16.12 -3.72
N GLY A 29 0.40 -17.44 -3.84
CA GLY A 29 1.54 -18.24 -4.27
C GLY A 29 1.83 -18.14 -5.77
N CYS A 30 2.33 -17.00 -6.23
CA CYS A 30 2.90 -16.87 -7.57
C CYS A 30 4.38 -16.52 -7.51
N PHE A 31 5.06 -16.66 -8.66
CA PHE A 31 6.43 -16.21 -8.82
C PHE A 31 6.46 -14.68 -8.73
N SER A 32 6.94 -14.16 -7.61
CA SER A 32 7.08 -12.72 -7.35
C SER A 32 8.50 -12.27 -7.67
N LEU A 33 8.67 -11.00 -8.03
CA LEU A 33 10.00 -10.40 -8.14
C LEU A 33 10.69 -10.26 -6.78
N GLY A 34 9.93 -10.02 -5.71
CA GLY A 34 10.43 -9.98 -4.34
C GLY A 34 11.09 -8.66 -3.93
N ASP A 35 11.48 -7.83 -4.90
CA ASP A 35 11.99 -6.48 -4.71
C ASP A 35 11.53 -5.53 -5.83
N LEU A 36 10.22 -5.45 -6.06
CA LEU A 36 9.71 -4.55 -7.09
C LEU A 36 9.62 -3.11 -6.58
N TRP A 37 10.61 -2.29 -6.94
CA TRP A 37 10.63 -0.85 -6.71
C TRP A 37 10.97 -0.11 -8.02
N PRO A 38 10.88 1.25 -8.08
CA PRO A 38 11.09 1.98 -9.33
C PRO A 38 12.45 1.74 -10.01
N GLY A 39 13.49 1.36 -9.27
CA GLY A 39 14.78 0.96 -9.84
C GLY A 39 14.74 -0.33 -10.66
N GLY A 40 13.79 -1.23 -10.36
CA GLY A 40 13.52 -2.46 -11.13
C GLY A 40 12.69 -2.22 -12.40
N LEU A 41 12.38 -0.96 -12.74
CA LEU A 41 11.62 -0.59 -13.93
C LEU A 41 12.49 0.16 -14.93
N THR A 42 12.37 -0.20 -16.20
CA THR A 42 12.87 0.61 -17.32
C THR A 42 11.71 1.28 -18.02
N VAL A 43 11.85 2.57 -18.34
CA VAL A 43 10.81 3.36 -18.98
C VAL A 43 11.37 4.02 -20.25
N ASP A 44 10.77 3.69 -21.38
CA ASP A 44 10.91 4.39 -22.67
C ASP A 44 9.49 4.55 -23.27
N ILE A 45 9.29 4.27 -24.56
CA ILE A 45 7.96 4.08 -25.14
C ILE A 45 7.18 2.91 -24.52
N ASN A 46 7.87 1.98 -23.84
CA ASN A 46 7.32 0.83 -23.12
C ASN A 46 7.87 0.78 -21.69
N ILE A 47 7.19 0.02 -20.82
CA ILE A 47 7.67 -0.31 -19.47
C ILE A 47 8.25 -1.73 -19.50
N GLY A 48 9.52 -1.86 -19.09
CA GLY A 48 10.18 -3.15 -18.87
C GLY A 48 10.42 -3.40 -17.38
N VAL A 49 10.37 -4.66 -16.96
CA VAL A 49 10.69 -5.08 -15.59
C VAL A 49 12.02 -5.83 -15.61
N ILE A 50 12.98 -5.34 -14.82
CA ILE A 50 14.35 -5.85 -14.75
C ILE A 50 14.68 -6.30 -13.32
N ASP A 51 15.91 -6.77 -13.12
CA ASP A 51 16.48 -7.07 -11.80
C ASP A 51 15.74 -8.15 -10.99
N TRP A 52 15.71 -9.36 -11.53
CA TRP A 52 14.94 -10.50 -10.98
C TRP A 52 15.72 -11.31 -9.93
N GLU A 53 16.75 -10.73 -9.30
CA GLU A 53 17.66 -11.48 -8.43
C GLU A 53 17.00 -11.97 -7.12
N PHE A 54 15.92 -11.32 -6.69
CA PHE A 54 15.10 -11.71 -5.55
C PHE A 54 13.89 -12.58 -5.92
N ALA A 55 13.77 -12.96 -7.21
CA ALA A 55 12.57 -13.62 -7.68
C ALA A 55 12.43 -15.04 -7.10
N ALA A 56 11.29 -15.28 -6.45
CA ALA A 56 11.01 -16.51 -5.73
C ALA A 56 9.49 -16.71 -5.57
N LEU A 57 9.09 -17.85 -4.99
CA LEU A 57 7.75 -17.99 -4.43
C LEU A 57 7.66 -17.07 -3.20
N GLY A 58 6.77 -16.08 -3.27
CA GLY A 58 6.62 -15.05 -2.25
C GLY A 58 5.18 -14.59 -2.08
N ARG A 59 4.97 -13.35 -1.63
CA ARG A 59 3.64 -12.73 -1.45
C ARG A 59 2.94 -12.39 -2.78
N GLY A 60 3.44 -12.97 -3.87
CA GLY A 60 2.93 -12.86 -5.22
C GLY A 60 2.87 -11.44 -5.77
N ALA A 61 2.02 -11.25 -6.78
CA ALA A 61 1.86 -9.97 -7.45
C ALA A 61 1.30 -8.88 -6.52
N ASN A 62 0.52 -9.25 -5.50
CA ASN A 62 0.03 -8.28 -4.50
C ASN A 62 1.18 -7.76 -3.62
N GLY A 63 2.15 -8.63 -3.30
CA GLY A 63 3.36 -8.25 -2.62
C GLY A 63 4.21 -7.27 -3.43
N ASP A 64 4.51 -7.64 -4.68
CA ASP A 64 5.28 -6.79 -5.61
C ASP A 64 4.59 -5.43 -5.84
N MET A 65 3.26 -5.43 -6.02
CA MET A 65 2.49 -4.19 -6.17
C MET A 65 2.51 -3.34 -4.89
N ALA A 66 2.45 -3.97 -3.71
CA ALA A 66 2.51 -3.23 -2.45
C ALA A 66 3.87 -2.53 -2.26
N GLN A 67 4.97 -3.20 -2.62
CA GLN A 67 6.32 -2.61 -2.62
C GLN A 67 6.42 -1.46 -3.62
N LEU A 68 6.08 -1.69 -4.90
CA LEU A 68 6.18 -0.65 -5.94
C LEU A 68 5.36 0.59 -5.58
N LEU A 69 4.12 0.38 -5.12
CA LEU A 69 3.25 1.47 -4.73
C LEU A 69 3.74 2.18 -3.47
N ALA A 70 4.43 1.52 -2.55
CA ALA A 70 5.03 2.18 -1.38
C ALA A 70 6.06 3.22 -1.81
N HIS A 71 6.96 2.84 -2.71
CA HIS A 71 7.95 3.74 -3.29
C HIS A 71 7.30 4.90 -4.05
N LEU A 72 6.33 4.63 -4.93
CA LEU A 72 5.60 5.68 -5.65
C LEU A 72 4.84 6.62 -4.70
N HIS A 73 4.29 6.10 -3.61
CA HIS A 73 3.59 6.89 -2.60
C HIS A 73 4.55 7.77 -1.80
N LEU A 74 5.73 7.27 -1.40
CA LEU A 74 6.78 8.06 -0.76
C LEU A 74 7.22 9.21 -1.66
N TYR A 75 7.50 8.90 -2.92
CA TYR A 75 7.82 9.88 -3.94
C TYR A 75 6.72 10.94 -4.07
N LEU A 76 5.46 10.53 -4.16
CA LEU A 76 4.34 11.47 -4.22
C LEU A 76 4.31 12.41 -3.01
N ILE A 77 4.51 11.90 -1.79
CA ILE A 77 4.60 12.70 -0.57
C ILE A 77 5.78 13.68 -0.66
N ALA A 78 6.96 13.22 -1.06
CA ALA A 78 8.16 14.04 -1.21
C ALA A 78 7.96 15.19 -2.21
N TRP A 79 7.39 14.88 -3.37
CA TRP A 79 7.11 15.87 -4.41
C TRP A 79 6.01 16.86 -4.00
N LYS A 80 5.00 16.46 -3.23
CA LYS A 80 4.00 17.38 -2.66
C LYS A 80 4.59 18.31 -1.61
N PHE A 81 5.64 17.87 -0.90
CA PHE A 81 6.42 18.71 0.00
C PHE A 81 7.36 19.68 -0.74
N SER A 82 7.68 19.42 -2.01
CA SER A 82 8.56 20.28 -2.80
C SER A 82 7.86 21.56 -3.27
N THR A 83 8.59 22.69 -3.24
CA THR A 83 8.13 23.97 -3.80
C THR A 83 8.67 24.17 -5.23
N GLY A 84 8.15 25.16 -5.97
CA GLY A 84 8.75 25.59 -7.24
C GLY A 84 8.41 24.76 -8.49
N GLN A 85 9.39 24.62 -9.41
CA GLN A 85 9.20 24.06 -10.77
C GLN A 85 8.81 22.57 -10.80
N LYS A 86 8.85 21.87 -9.67
CA LYS A 86 8.51 20.44 -9.52
C LYS A 86 7.00 20.17 -9.41
N ALA A 87 6.16 21.21 -9.44
CA ALA A 87 4.71 21.13 -9.23
C ALA A 87 3.91 20.21 -10.19
N ARG A 88 4.48 19.81 -11.34
CA ARG A 88 3.82 18.91 -12.31
C ARG A 88 4.11 17.43 -12.11
N VAL A 89 5.19 17.09 -11.40
CA VAL A 89 5.59 15.70 -11.17
C VAL A 89 4.58 14.91 -10.32
N PRO A 90 3.96 15.48 -9.25
CA PRO A 90 2.90 14.81 -8.51
C PRO A 90 1.78 14.27 -9.40
N ALA A 91 1.28 15.07 -10.35
CA ALA A 91 0.16 14.66 -11.21
C ALA A 91 0.50 13.47 -12.12
N GLY A 92 1.76 13.38 -12.59
CA GLY A 92 2.24 12.24 -13.36
C GLY A 92 2.30 10.95 -12.54
N ILE A 93 2.81 11.05 -11.30
CA ILE A 93 2.90 9.92 -10.36
C ILE A 93 1.50 9.48 -9.91
N GLU A 94 0.63 10.42 -9.55
CA GLU A 94 -0.78 10.14 -9.23
C GLU A 94 -1.44 9.38 -10.37
N ARG A 95 -1.27 9.86 -11.61
CA ARG A 95 -1.88 9.21 -12.77
C ARG A 95 -1.31 7.82 -13.06
N LEU A 96 0.00 7.64 -12.86
CA LEU A 96 0.66 6.34 -12.98
C LEU A 96 0.08 5.36 -11.96
N MET A 97 0.03 5.74 -10.68
CA MET A 97 -0.54 4.92 -9.60
C MET A 97 -2.00 4.59 -9.86
N GLU A 98 -2.82 5.56 -10.27
CA GLU A 98 -4.23 5.34 -10.64
C GLU A 98 -4.38 4.31 -11.77
N THR A 99 -3.57 4.44 -12.81
CA THR A 99 -3.65 3.58 -13.99
C THR A 99 -3.16 2.15 -13.66
N LEU A 100 -2.09 2.04 -12.87
CA LEU A 100 -1.60 0.76 -12.36
C LEU A 100 -2.64 0.05 -11.49
N CYS A 101 -3.19 0.74 -10.48
CA CYS A 101 -4.20 0.15 -9.59
C CYS A 101 -5.47 -0.24 -10.36
N LEU A 102 -5.97 0.62 -11.26
CA LEU A 102 -7.16 0.33 -12.05
C LEU A 102 -6.94 -0.85 -13.02
N GLY A 103 -5.79 -0.89 -13.69
CA GLY A 103 -5.42 -1.99 -14.57
C GLY A 103 -5.32 -3.32 -13.81
N TYR A 104 -4.66 -3.29 -12.64
CA TYR A 104 -4.51 -4.44 -11.77
C TYR A 104 -5.85 -4.94 -11.22
N TYR A 105 -6.69 -4.03 -10.72
CA TYR A 105 -8.05 -4.32 -10.26
C TYR A 105 -8.86 -5.00 -11.36
N HIS A 106 -8.87 -4.45 -12.58
CA HIS A 106 -9.59 -5.03 -13.72
C HIS A 106 -9.05 -6.39 -14.15
N TYR A 107 -7.75 -6.61 -14.03
CA TYR A 107 -7.15 -7.91 -14.33
C TYR A 107 -7.62 -8.96 -13.32
N ASN A 108 -7.52 -8.65 -12.03
CA ASN A 108 -7.94 -9.56 -10.96
C ASN A 108 -9.45 -9.80 -11.00
N SER A 109 -10.28 -8.78 -11.18
CA SER A 109 -11.73 -8.94 -11.26
C SER A 109 -12.21 -9.80 -12.44
N ARG A 110 -11.35 -10.06 -13.44
CA ARG A 110 -11.64 -10.91 -14.61
C ARG A 110 -11.13 -12.33 -14.46
N LYS A 111 -9.97 -12.51 -13.81
CA LYS A 111 -9.27 -13.80 -13.74
C LYS A 111 -9.96 -14.79 -12.82
N THR A 112 -10.66 -14.24 -11.86
CA THR A 112 -11.31 -14.97 -10.80
C THR A 112 -12.79 -14.68 -10.90
N SER A 113 -13.65 -15.63 -10.56
CA SER A 113 -15.07 -15.40 -10.25
C SER A 113 -15.27 -14.45 -9.05
N LEU A 114 -14.21 -13.71 -8.67
CA LEU A 114 -14.15 -12.66 -7.69
C LEU A 114 -14.61 -11.38 -8.38
N ASP A 115 -15.91 -11.34 -8.65
CA ASP A 115 -16.60 -10.06 -8.64
C ASP A 115 -16.61 -9.60 -7.17
N TYR A 116 -15.49 -9.05 -6.69
CA TYR A 116 -15.49 -8.19 -5.49
C TYR A 116 -16.34 -6.92 -5.71
N GLY A 117 -16.91 -6.80 -6.91
CA GLY A 117 -17.77 -5.74 -7.34
C GLY A 117 -18.95 -5.62 -6.42
N LYS A 118 -19.01 -4.45 -5.79
CA LYS A 118 -20.21 -3.70 -5.40
C LYS A 118 -21.30 -4.41 -4.60
N GLU A 119 -21.75 -5.61 -4.92
CA GLU A 119 -22.78 -6.33 -4.18
C GLU A 119 -22.33 -6.77 -2.77
N GLU A 120 -21.05 -7.11 -2.52
CA GLU A 120 -20.56 -7.34 -1.14
C GLU A 120 -20.33 -6.02 -0.36
N LEU A 121 -20.02 -4.92 -1.07
CA LEU A 121 -19.85 -3.57 -0.51
C LEU A 121 -21.17 -2.79 -0.35
N ASP A 122 -22.20 -3.12 -1.11
CA ASP A 122 -23.56 -2.56 -1.01
C ASP A 122 -24.41 -3.39 -0.04
N ASN A 123 -24.02 -4.65 0.24
CA ASN A 123 -24.57 -5.52 1.31
C ASN A 123 -23.70 -5.52 2.59
N VAL A 124 -23.16 -4.37 3.02
CA VAL A 124 -22.53 -4.24 4.37
C VAL A 124 -23.52 -4.48 5.52
N ASP A 125 -24.76 -4.87 5.21
CA ASP A 125 -25.74 -5.41 6.13
C ASP A 125 -25.51 -6.89 6.48
N HIS A 126 -24.26 -7.38 6.51
CA HIS A 126 -23.70 -8.26 7.57
C HIS A 126 -22.41 -9.01 7.12
N PRO A 127 -21.20 -8.44 7.29
CA PRO A 127 -20.00 -9.24 7.44
C PRO A 127 -19.93 -9.72 8.90
N GLY A 128 -20.80 -10.66 9.30
CA GLY A 128 -20.82 -11.09 10.70
C GLY A 128 -22.06 -11.80 11.25
N ARG A 129 -22.95 -12.38 10.43
CA ARG A 129 -23.85 -13.41 10.98
C ARG A 129 -23.06 -14.69 11.17
N GLY A 130 -22.68 -14.94 12.43
CA GLY A 130 -22.03 -16.17 12.85
C GLY A 130 -22.76 -17.41 12.36
N ASP A 131 -22.07 -18.21 11.56
CA ASP A 131 -21.45 -19.46 12.01
C ASP A 131 -20.63 -19.97 10.82
N SER A 132 -19.33 -20.22 11.01
CA SER A 132 -18.51 -21.05 10.11
C SER A 132 -18.35 -20.66 8.61
N ARG A 133 -18.42 -19.37 8.22
CA ARG A 133 -17.94 -18.99 6.86
C ARG A 133 -16.45 -18.67 6.93
N GLU A 134 -15.66 -19.42 6.17
CA GLU A 134 -14.23 -19.17 5.98
C GLU A 134 -14.00 -17.72 5.54
N ILE A 135 -12.95 -17.09 6.08
CA ILE A 135 -12.61 -15.72 5.73
C ILE A 135 -12.17 -15.68 4.26
N PRO A 136 -12.80 -14.85 3.41
CA PRO A 136 -12.42 -14.74 2.01
C PRO A 136 -10.92 -14.48 1.83
N VAL A 137 -10.29 -15.26 0.93
CA VAL A 137 -8.84 -15.22 0.67
C VAL A 137 -8.32 -13.80 0.39
N TRP A 138 -9.04 -12.99 -0.40
CA TRP A 138 -8.61 -11.62 -0.67
C TRP A 138 -8.56 -10.71 0.54
N GLN A 139 -9.37 -10.92 1.58
CA GLN A 139 -9.29 -10.07 2.76
C GLN A 139 -7.97 -10.32 3.50
N GLN A 140 -7.50 -11.57 3.44
CA GLN A 140 -6.20 -11.97 3.98
C GLN A 140 -5.06 -11.39 3.16
N VAL A 141 -5.15 -11.49 1.83
CA VAL A 141 -4.17 -10.91 0.88
C VAL A 141 -4.14 -9.38 0.97
N PHE A 142 -5.30 -8.73 1.08
CA PHE A 142 -5.42 -7.27 1.23
C PHE A 142 -4.79 -6.81 2.53
N ARG A 143 -5.09 -7.49 3.65
CA ARG A 143 -4.44 -7.22 4.92
C ARG A 143 -2.92 -7.34 4.82
N SER A 144 -2.40 -8.41 4.21
CA SER A 144 -0.96 -8.61 4.02
C SER A 144 -0.34 -7.53 3.14
N ALA A 145 -0.96 -7.18 2.01
CA ALA A 145 -0.51 -6.09 1.14
C ALA A 145 -0.46 -4.74 1.86
N LEU A 146 -1.41 -4.47 2.76
CA LEU A 146 -1.45 -3.24 3.55
C LEU A 146 -0.31 -3.18 4.58
N ILE A 147 0.01 -4.31 5.22
CA ILE A 147 1.16 -4.45 6.13
C ILE A 147 2.47 -4.23 5.37
N LEU A 148 2.63 -4.93 4.23
CA LEU A 148 3.84 -4.86 3.43
C LEU A 148 4.08 -3.44 2.90
N HIS A 149 3.03 -2.79 2.39
CA HIS A 149 3.11 -1.39 1.96
C HIS A 149 3.53 -0.47 3.10
N GLY A 150 2.91 -0.62 4.28
CA GLY A 150 3.24 0.18 5.45
C GLY A 150 4.69 -0.01 5.92
N ARG A 151 5.17 -1.26 5.97
CA ARG A 151 6.58 -1.58 6.29
C ARG A 151 7.53 -0.94 5.28
N GLU A 152 7.24 -1.12 3.99
CA GLU A 152 8.09 -0.62 2.92
C GLU A 152 8.17 0.91 2.92
N MET A 153 7.06 1.59 3.23
CA MET A 153 7.06 3.04 3.43
C MET A 153 7.95 3.46 4.60
N ILE A 154 7.88 2.76 5.74
CA ILE A 154 8.69 3.11 6.93
C ILE A 154 10.18 2.90 6.65
N ASN A 155 10.56 1.74 6.09
CA ASN A 155 11.97 1.43 5.81
C ASN A 155 12.57 2.48 4.87
N ASN A 156 11.93 2.72 3.73
CA ASN A 156 12.47 3.64 2.74
C ASN A 156 12.39 5.11 3.16
N ALA A 157 11.43 5.49 4.02
CA ALA A 157 11.42 6.82 4.60
C ALA A 157 12.68 7.12 5.42
N VAL A 158 13.26 6.09 6.06
CA VAL A 158 14.47 6.21 6.89
C VAL A 158 15.75 5.98 6.08
N GLU A 159 15.72 5.06 5.11
CA GLU A 159 16.91 4.63 4.35
C GLU A 159 17.23 5.52 3.15
N THR A 160 16.23 6.23 2.61
CA THR A 160 16.42 7.10 1.44
C THR A 160 16.83 8.52 1.83
N ASP A 161 17.79 9.09 1.09
CA ASP A 161 18.11 10.51 1.17
C ASP A 161 17.06 11.34 0.42
N TRP A 162 16.20 12.03 1.18
CA TRP A 162 15.15 12.89 0.63
C TRP A 162 15.61 14.33 0.35
N GLY A 163 16.91 14.63 0.55
CA GLY A 163 17.56 15.93 0.38
C GLY A 163 17.18 16.67 -0.90
N VAL A 164 16.98 15.92 -1.98
CA VAL A 164 16.68 16.46 -3.31
C VAL A 164 15.26 16.98 -3.46
N PHE A 165 14.35 16.69 -2.53
CA PHE A 165 12.92 17.03 -2.62
C PHE A 165 12.50 18.24 -1.77
N TYR A 166 13.31 18.71 -0.82
CA TYR A 166 12.99 19.90 -0.01
C TYR A 166 13.98 21.04 -0.29
N GLU A 167 13.47 22.19 -0.72
CA GLU A 167 14.30 23.31 -1.22
C GLU A 167 14.84 24.21 -0.10
N ASP A 168 14.25 24.18 1.10
CA ASP A 168 14.67 25.05 2.21
C ASP A 168 16.01 24.61 2.86
N GLY A 169 16.51 23.42 2.51
CA GLY A 169 17.74 22.83 3.04
C GLY A 169 17.72 22.64 4.56
N SER A 170 16.56 22.78 5.19
CA SER A 170 16.43 22.77 6.64
C SER A 170 16.25 21.35 7.14
N LYS A 171 17.02 21.00 8.18
CA LYS A 171 16.86 19.72 8.89
C LYS A 171 15.46 19.53 9.46
N GLU A 172 14.73 20.61 9.70
CA GLU A 172 13.35 20.55 10.19
C GLU A 172 12.35 20.23 9.07
N GLY A 173 12.59 20.73 7.84
CA GLY A 173 11.79 20.38 6.66
C GLY A 173 11.92 18.89 6.31
N GLU A 174 13.15 18.38 6.28
CA GLU A 174 13.45 16.96 6.11
C GLU A 174 12.77 16.10 7.17
N LYS A 175 12.90 16.49 8.44
CA LYS A 175 12.28 15.77 9.55
C LYS A 175 10.76 15.72 9.43
N ARG A 176 10.10 16.82 9.03
CA ARG A 176 8.64 16.83 8.80
C ARG A 176 8.24 15.91 7.65
N LEU A 177 9.01 15.90 6.56
CA LEU A 177 8.77 15.01 5.42
C LEU A 177 8.87 13.54 5.84
N VAL A 178 9.97 13.15 6.48
CA VAL A 178 10.18 11.78 6.98
C VAL A 178 9.11 11.40 8.00
N GLN A 179 8.74 12.31 8.91
CA GLN A 179 7.64 12.10 9.85
C GLN A 179 6.30 11.83 9.14
N ARG A 180 5.99 12.55 8.06
CA ARG A 180 4.77 12.32 7.27
C ARG A 180 4.79 10.94 6.62
N MET A 181 5.91 10.54 6.02
CA MET A 181 6.07 9.25 5.36
C MET A 181 5.93 8.08 6.36
N ILE A 182 6.63 8.15 7.49
CA ILE A 182 6.52 7.17 8.57
C ILE A 182 5.10 7.12 9.11
N GLY A 183 4.46 8.28 9.34
CA GLY A 183 3.08 8.36 9.81
C GLY A 183 2.09 7.67 8.86
N THR A 184 2.26 7.84 7.55
CA THR A 184 1.45 7.14 6.54
C THR A 184 1.67 5.62 6.60
N GLY A 185 2.92 5.16 6.66
CA GLY A 185 3.23 3.72 6.75
C GLY A 185 2.70 3.09 8.04
N VAL A 186 2.85 3.76 9.18
CA VAL A 186 2.30 3.35 10.47
C VAL A 186 0.78 3.23 10.41
N ARG A 187 0.10 4.20 9.79
CA ARG A 187 -1.36 4.18 9.67
C ARG A 187 -1.83 2.98 8.84
N CYS A 188 -1.12 2.60 7.79
CA CYS A 188 -1.41 1.38 7.02
C CYS A 188 -1.32 0.12 7.90
N ILE A 189 -0.26 -0.03 8.70
CA ILE A 189 -0.09 -1.20 9.59
C ILE A 189 -1.18 -1.22 10.69
N GLN A 190 -1.52 -0.06 11.27
CA GLN A 190 -2.62 0.06 12.23
C GLN A 190 -3.97 -0.37 11.62
N LEU A 191 -4.24 0.08 10.39
CA LEU A 191 -5.44 -0.27 9.64
C LEU A 191 -5.46 -1.74 9.22
N ALA A 192 -4.32 -2.41 9.09
CA ALA A 192 -4.29 -3.86 8.91
C ALA A 192 -4.71 -4.62 10.18
N GLY A 193 -4.61 -3.99 11.35
CA GLY A 193 -4.99 -4.54 12.64
C GLY A 193 -4.12 -5.72 13.09
N ALA A 194 -4.27 -6.12 14.37
CA ALA A 194 -3.46 -7.19 14.96
C ALA A 194 -3.82 -8.61 14.44
N SER A 195 -5.02 -8.77 13.85
CA SER A 195 -5.50 -10.06 13.33
C SER A 195 -6.46 -9.85 12.16
N ILE A 196 -6.64 -10.90 11.36
CA ILE A 196 -7.62 -10.90 10.28
C ILE A 196 -9.05 -10.68 10.78
N ASN A 197 -9.41 -11.27 11.93
CA ASN A 197 -10.73 -11.09 12.52
C ASN A 197 -11.00 -9.63 12.89
N GLY A 198 -9.99 -8.90 13.38
CA GLY A 198 -10.11 -7.45 13.64
C GLY A 198 -10.20 -6.64 12.34
N PHE A 199 -9.42 -7.01 11.32
CA PHE A 199 -9.40 -6.33 10.02
C PHE A 199 -10.76 -6.35 9.32
N ILE A 200 -11.49 -7.47 9.40
CA ILE A 200 -12.78 -7.66 8.71
C ILE A 200 -13.99 -7.16 9.52
N GLN A 201 -13.79 -6.66 10.75
CA GLN A 201 -14.87 -6.04 11.51
C GLN A 201 -15.41 -4.85 10.73
N LYS A 202 -16.74 -4.74 10.61
CA LYS A 202 -17.41 -3.75 9.76
C LYS A 202 -16.88 -2.34 9.98
N GLU A 203 -16.87 -1.90 11.24
CA GLU A 203 -16.46 -0.54 11.61
C GLU A 203 -14.99 -0.29 11.24
N HIS A 204 -14.12 -1.26 11.50
CA HIS A 204 -12.70 -1.17 11.18
C HIS A 204 -12.45 -1.20 9.66
N PHE A 205 -13.16 -2.05 8.92
CA PHE A 205 -13.05 -2.14 7.47
C PHE A 205 -13.58 -0.88 6.77
N GLU A 206 -14.62 -0.25 7.31
CA GLU A 206 -15.07 1.07 6.88
C GLU A 206 -13.97 2.13 7.04
N ASP A 207 -13.21 2.09 8.15
CA ASP A 207 -12.08 2.98 8.37
C ASP A 207 -10.94 2.75 7.35
N VAL A 208 -10.66 1.48 7.01
CA VAL A 208 -9.72 1.12 5.93
C VAL A 208 -10.18 1.73 4.60
N CYS A 209 -11.49 1.63 4.31
CA CYS A 209 -12.07 2.13 3.07
C CYS A 209 -12.09 3.67 2.98
N ARG A 210 -12.18 4.38 4.11
CA ARG A 210 -12.20 5.85 4.17
C ARG A 210 -10.81 6.48 4.35
N SER A 211 -9.81 5.70 4.78
CA SER A 211 -8.44 6.19 4.99
C SER A 211 -7.78 6.64 3.68
N ARG A 212 -7.14 7.81 3.75
CA ARG A 212 -6.28 8.35 2.68
C ARG A 212 -4.96 7.58 2.61
N GLU A 213 -4.42 7.17 3.75
CA GLU A 213 -3.16 6.44 3.86
C GLU A 213 -3.26 5.04 3.22
N ALA A 214 -4.35 4.32 3.50
CA ALA A 214 -4.60 3.01 2.89
C ALA A 214 -5.06 3.10 1.42
N ALA A 215 -5.35 4.31 0.92
CA ALA A 215 -6.13 4.49 -0.30
C ALA A 215 -5.51 3.82 -1.54
N VAL A 216 -4.19 3.89 -1.61
CA VAL A 216 -3.38 3.36 -2.71
C VAL A 216 -3.51 1.84 -2.79
N ILE A 217 -3.37 1.14 -1.65
CA ILE A 217 -3.47 -0.32 -1.59
C ILE A 217 -4.91 -0.78 -1.71
N SER A 218 -5.86 -0.10 -1.07
CA SER A 218 -7.28 -0.43 -1.19
C SER A 218 -7.76 -0.44 -2.64
N ALA A 219 -7.16 0.36 -3.54
CA ALA A 219 -7.53 0.38 -4.94
C ALA A 219 -7.09 -0.84 -5.76
N LEU A 220 -6.20 -1.68 -5.24
CA LEU A 220 -5.89 -2.97 -5.86
C LEU A 220 -7.05 -3.97 -5.69
N PHE A 221 -7.83 -3.81 -4.62
CA PHE A 221 -8.86 -4.76 -4.20
C PHE A 221 -10.28 -4.23 -4.40
N LEU A 222 -10.45 -2.91 -4.28
CA LEU A 222 -11.74 -2.23 -4.31
C LEU A 222 -11.77 -1.25 -5.48
N LYS A 223 -12.85 -1.26 -6.26
CA LYS A 223 -13.01 -0.31 -7.35
C LYS A 223 -13.02 1.12 -6.81
N ARG A 224 -12.12 1.95 -7.34
CA ARG A 224 -12.05 3.38 -7.04
C ARG A 224 -11.94 4.18 -8.33
N ASP A 225 -12.84 5.14 -8.49
CA ASP A 225 -12.85 5.98 -9.69
C ASP A 225 -11.74 7.05 -9.64
N ARG A 226 -11.27 7.41 -8.44
CA ARG A 226 -10.11 8.28 -8.19
C ARG A 226 -9.37 7.86 -6.93
N LEU A 227 -8.03 7.90 -6.99
CA LEU A 227 -7.17 7.67 -5.83
C LEU A 227 -6.90 8.96 -5.07
N PHE A 228 -6.72 10.05 -5.81
CA PHE A 228 -6.32 11.34 -5.27
C PHE A 228 -7.36 12.40 -5.65
N THR A 229 -7.69 13.26 -4.69
CA THR A 229 -8.59 14.40 -4.81
C THR A 229 -7.80 15.71 -4.76
N LYS A 230 -8.39 16.81 -5.23
CA LYS A 230 -7.74 18.13 -5.22
C LYS A 230 -7.37 18.63 -3.80
N ASP A 231 -7.98 18.05 -2.77
CA ASP A 231 -7.77 18.39 -1.36
C ASP A 231 -6.68 17.52 -0.69
N ASP A 232 -5.92 16.74 -1.47
CA ASP A 232 -4.77 15.95 -0.99
C ASP A 232 -3.45 16.74 -1.03
N GLY A 233 -3.53 18.07 -0.85
CA GLY A 233 -2.40 18.99 -0.91
C GLY A 233 -2.21 19.80 0.38
N ALA A 234 -0.96 19.75 0.88
CA ALA A 234 -0.38 20.30 2.12
C ALA A 234 -0.69 19.52 3.41
#